data_AF-A0A372NNE2-F1
#
_entry.id   AF-A0A372NNE2-F1
#
_cell.length_a   1.000
_cell.length_b   1.000
_cell.length_c   1.000
_cell.angle_alpha   90.00
_cell.angle_beta   90.00
_cell.angle_gamma   90.00
#
_symmetry.space_group_name_H-M   'P 1'
#
loop_
_entity.id
_entity.type
_entity.pdbx_description
1 polymer ?
#
loop_
_entity_poly.entity_id
_entity_poly.type
_entity_poly.pdbx_seq_one_letter_code
_entity_poly.pdbx_strand_id
1 'polypeptide(L)'
;MKPILLISMFLMLCACRHTAAVKNWQKGYIDRLGTYTNEKENLTLHTWEEDGLLRYQLSKAGKVLVSDDEHASIYSRWFAWLDNEDQLWIYSGDIGPWVWLKNKSGNYQKYQLTALPPGVYPPPVMMSNFPSRLQNKVK
;
A
#
# COMPACT_ATOMS: atom_id res chain seq x y z
N MET A 1 -50.96 12.95 -25.38
CA MET A 1 -49.86 12.04 -25.73
C MET A 1 -48.53 12.79 -25.62
N LYS A 2 -47.72 12.52 -24.59
CA LYS A 2 -46.28 12.89 -24.48
C LYS A 2 -45.66 12.25 -23.21
N PRO A 3 -45.28 10.96 -23.22
CA PRO A 3 -44.65 10.30 -22.09
C PRO A 3 -43.12 10.15 -22.28
N ILE A 4 -42.43 11.18 -22.79
CA ILE A 4 -40.99 11.07 -23.14
C ILE A 4 -40.08 11.72 -22.07
N LEU A 5 -40.62 12.55 -21.18
CA LEU A 5 -39.82 13.35 -20.23
C LEU A 5 -39.47 12.63 -18.91
N LEU A 6 -40.11 11.50 -18.60
CA LEU A 6 -39.95 10.81 -17.31
C LEU A 6 -38.79 9.79 -17.25
N ILE A 7 -38.20 9.43 -18.41
CA ILE A 7 -37.15 8.41 -18.48
C ILE A 7 -35.75 9.01 -18.21
N SER A 8 -35.52 10.31 -18.45
CA SER A 8 -34.20 10.92 -18.25
C SER A 8 -33.81 11.12 -16.77
N MET A 9 -34.80 11.26 -15.89
CA MET A 9 -34.57 11.46 -14.45
C MET A 9 -34.19 10.17 -13.72
N PHE A 10 -34.46 9.00 -14.32
CA PHE A 10 -34.15 7.69 -13.71
C PHE A 10 -32.69 7.25 -13.96
N LEU A 11 -32.04 7.75 -15.02
CA LEU A 11 -30.65 7.38 -15.35
C LEU A 11 -29.60 8.09 -14.48
N MET A 12 -29.95 9.13 -13.71
CA MET A 12 -29.03 9.83 -12.81
C MET A 12 -28.77 9.12 -11.48
N LEU A 13 -29.58 8.11 -11.11
CA LEU A 13 -29.46 7.44 -9.81
C LEU A 13 -28.58 6.18 -9.83
N CYS A 14 -28.13 5.73 -11.01
CA CYS A 14 -27.29 4.53 -11.16
C CYS A 14 -25.80 4.84 -11.31
N ALA A 15 -25.35 6.07 -11.04
CA ALA A 15 -23.95 6.35 -10.77
C ALA A 15 -23.59 5.85 -9.35
N CYS A 16 -23.74 4.56 -9.12
CA CYS A 16 -23.21 3.87 -7.95
C CYS A 16 -21.70 4.11 -7.96
N ARG A 17 -21.24 5.02 -7.09
CA ARG A 17 -19.83 5.16 -6.76
C ARG A 17 -19.34 3.77 -6.36
N HIS A 18 -18.55 3.16 -7.23
CA HIS A 18 -17.79 1.95 -6.91
C HIS A 18 -16.76 2.36 -5.87
N THR A 19 -17.22 2.52 -4.64
CA THR A 19 -16.37 2.85 -3.51
C THR A 19 -15.58 1.58 -3.28
N ALA A 20 -14.31 1.58 -3.69
CA ALA A 20 -13.42 0.45 -3.45
C ALA A 20 -13.59 0.02 -1.99
N ALA A 21 -13.83 -1.27 -1.77
CA ALA A 21 -14.10 -1.79 -0.44
C ALA A 21 -12.94 -1.41 0.48
N VAL A 22 -13.19 -0.53 1.44
CA VAL A 22 -12.23 -0.14 2.46
C VAL A 22 -12.06 -1.34 3.38
N LYS A 23 -10.86 -1.92 3.38
CA LYS A 23 -10.55 -3.07 4.24
C LYS A 23 -10.00 -2.54 5.57
N ASN A 24 -10.64 -2.93 6.67
CA ASN A 24 -10.09 -2.69 8.00
C ASN A 24 -8.79 -3.50 8.12
N TRP A 25 -7.68 -2.77 8.16
CA TRP A 25 -6.33 -3.28 8.14
C TRP A 25 -5.74 -3.13 9.54
N GLN A 26 -5.87 -4.21 10.32
CA GLN A 26 -5.27 -4.31 11.65
C GLN A 26 -3.83 -4.79 11.56
N LYS A 27 -3.01 -4.08 10.75
CA LYS A 27 -1.66 -4.50 10.38
C LYS A 27 -1.69 -5.81 9.58
N GLY A 28 -0.62 -6.14 8.87
CA GLY A 28 -0.53 -7.40 8.12
C GLY A 28 -0.26 -7.29 6.62
N TYR A 29 -0.33 -8.45 5.97
CA TYR A 29 0.09 -8.69 4.59
C TYR A 29 -0.95 -8.18 3.58
N ILE A 30 -0.49 -7.37 2.63
CA ILE A 30 -1.29 -6.81 1.55
C ILE A 30 -0.67 -7.23 0.23
N ASP A 31 -1.41 -7.95 -0.60
CA ASP A 31 -1.00 -8.41 -1.94
C ASP A 31 -2.02 -8.07 -3.02
N ARG A 32 -2.96 -7.18 -2.71
CA ARG A 32 -4.02 -6.74 -3.62
C ARG A 32 -4.15 -5.23 -3.59
N LEU A 33 -4.62 -4.70 -4.70
CA LEU A 33 -4.93 -3.28 -4.84
C LEU A 33 -6.15 -2.91 -3.99
N GLY A 34 -6.19 -1.66 -3.54
CA GLY A 34 -7.31 -1.09 -2.81
C GLY A 34 -6.89 -0.11 -1.72
N THR A 35 -7.84 0.19 -0.84
CA THR A 35 -7.64 1.09 0.29
C THR A 35 -7.73 0.32 1.60
N TYR A 36 -6.70 0.47 2.43
CA TYR A 36 -6.48 -0.24 3.68
C TYR A 36 -6.38 0.76 4.81
N THR A 37 -7.28 0.67 5.80
CA THR A 37 -7.37 1.65 6.89
C THR A 37 -7.05 1.01 8.24
N ASN A 38 -6.23 1.68 9.04
CA ASN A 38 -6.03 1.36 10.44
C ASN A 38 -6.69 2.46 11.27
N GLU A 39 -7.90 2.18 11.76
CA GLU A 39 -8.73 3.14 12.49
C GLU A 39 -8.08 3.63 13.79
N LYS A 40 -7.32 2.75 14.46
CA LYS A 40 -6.66 3.06 15.74
C LYS A 40 -5.63 4.18 15.57
N GLU A 41 -4.87 4.14 14.48
CA GLU A 41 -3.78 5.09 14.21
C GLU A 41 -4.17 6.17 13.19
N ASN A 42 -5.40 6.12 12.68
CA ASN A 42 -5.94 6.95 11.59
C ASN A 42 -5.02 6.93 10.34
N LEU A 43 -4.50 5.75 10.01
CA LEU A 43 -3.64 5.52 8.85
C LEU A 43 -4.46 4.96 7.70
N THR A 44 -4.10 5.35 6.48
CA THR A 44 -4.68 4.83 5.25
C THR A 44 -3.57 4.55 4.24
N LEU A 45 -3.41 3.28 3.86
CA LEU A 45 -2.59 2.86 2.73
C LEU A 45 -3.50 2.66 1.52
N HIS A 46 -3.26 3.41 0.46
CA HIS A 46 -3.90 3.21 -0.84
C HIS A 46 -2.88 2.54 -1.76
N THR A 47 -3.24 1.43 -2.40
CA THR A 47 -2.48 0.80 -3.48
C THR A 47 -3.33 0.76 -4.75
N TRP A 48 -2.79 1.21 -5.87
CA TRP A 48 -3.49 1.23 -7.16
C TRP A 48 -2.54 0.90 -8.30
N GLU A 49 -3.10 0.66 -9.48
CA GLU A 49 -2.34 0.45 -10.70
C GLU A 49 -2.44 1.71 -11.57
N GLU A 50 -1.30 2.11 -12.13
CA GLU A 50 -1.18 3.21 -13.08
C GLU A 50 -0.12 2.84 -14.11
N ASP A 51 -0.50 2.75 -15.39
CA ASP A 51 0.37 2.37 -16.50
C ASP A 51 1.13 1.05 -16.29
N GLY A 52 0.48 0.04 -15.70
CA GLY A 52 1.11 -1.25 -15.38
C GLY A 52 2.12 -1.21 -14.23
N LEU A 53 2.19 -0.09 -13.51
CA LEU A 53 3.02 0.08 -12.32
C LEU A 53 2.16 0.04 -11.06
N LEU A 54 2.70 -0.57 -10.00
CA LEU A 54 2.14 -0.49 -8.66
C LEU A 54 2.45 0.87 -8.07
N ARG A 55 1.38 1.61 -7.77
CA ARG A 55 1.42 2.87 -7.03
C ARG A 55 0.95 2.65 -5.60
N TYR A 56 1.49 3.44 -4.68
CA TYR A 56 1.04 3.39 -3.30
C TYR A 56 1.23 4.71 -2.56
N GLN A 57 0.31 4.98 -1.64
CA GLN A 57 0.33 6.17 -0.81
C GLN A 57 -0.07 5.83 0.62
N LEU A 58 0.79 6.14 1.58
CA LEU A 58 0.45 6.11 3.00
C LEU A 58 0.07 7.52 3.45
N SER A 59 -1.08 7.64 4.10
CA SER A 59 -1.57 8.91 4.64
C SER A 59 -2.04 8.74 6.08
N LYS A 60 -2.02 9.84 6.84
CA LYS A 60 -2.56 9.92 8.20
C LYS A 60 -3.48 11.13 8.31
N ALA A 61 -4.74 10.90 8.67
CA ALA A 61 -5.75 11.96 8.75
C ALA A 61 -5.80 12.84 7.47
N GLY A 62 -5.65 12.23 6.29
CA GLY A 62 -5.65 12.93 5.00
C GLY A 62 -4.32 13.58 4.59
N LYS A 63 -3.33 13.66 5.48
CA LYS A 63 -1.98 14.13 5.14
C LYS A 63 -1.17 12.98 4.55
N VAL A 64 -0.61 13.17 3.35
CA VAL A 64 0.32 12.21 2.74
C VAL A 64 1.61 12.14 3.56
N LEU A 65 1.99 10.91 3.95
CA LEU A 65 3.21 10.61 4.69
C LEU A 65 4.26 9.96 3.81
N VAL A 66 3.82 9.07 2.91
CA VAL A 66 4.64 8.36 1.92
C VAL A 66 3.86 8.35 0.62
N SER A 67 4.56 8.59 -0.48
CA SER A 67 4.10 8.34 -1.84
C SER A 67 5.16 7.49 -2.53
N ASP A 68 4.74 6.62 -3.45
CA ASP A 68 5.66 5.87 -4.26
C ASP A 68 6.56 6.79 -5.09
N ASP A 69 7.80 6.35 -5.28
CA ASP A 69 8.78 6.91 -6.20
C ASP A 69 9.40 5.83 -7.10
N GLU A 70 8.85 4.61 -7.04
CA GLU A 70 9.40 3.42 -7.69
C GLU A 70 8.56 2.98 -8.88
N HIS A 71 9.22 2.42 -9.89
CA HIS A 71 8.56 1.81 -11.05
C HIS A 71 8.41 0.29 -10.85
N ALA A 72 7.76 -0.11 -9.76
CA ALA A 72 7.46 -1.51 -9.49
C ALA A 72 6.38 -2.00 -10.46
N SER A 73 6.57 -3.12 -11.17
CA SER A 73 5.52 -3.61 -12.05
C SER A 73 4.39 -4.26 -11.25
N ILE A 74 3.15 -3.98 -11.63
CA ILE A 74 1.97 -4.67 -11.09
C ILE A 74 1.93 -6.16 -11.47
N TYR A 75 2.63 -6.53 -12.55
CA TYR A 75 2.71 -7.91 -13.06
C TYR A 75 3.76 -8.76 -12.33
N SER A 76 4.67 -8.10 -11.60
CA SER A 76 5.59 -8.76 -10.69
C SER A 76 4.88 -9.12 -9.39
N ARG A 77 5.32 -10.19 -8.71
CA ARG A 77 4.82 -10.47 -7.35
C ARG A 77 5.20 -9.30 -6.45
N TRP A 78 4.20 -8.68 -5.82
CA TRP A 78 4.41 -7.62 -4.85
C TRP A 78 3.63 -7.87 -3.57
N PHE A 79 4.05 -7.24 -2.50
CA PHE A 79 3.25 -7.13 -1.28
C PHE A 79 3.71 -5.96 -0.42
N ALA A 80 2.82 -5.49 0.44
CA ALA A 80 3.07 -4.48 1.45
C ALA A 80 2.79 -5.03 2.85
N TRP A 81 3.47 -4.47 3.86
CA TRP A 81 3.26 -4.77 5.26
C TRP A 81 3.53 -3.53 6.11
N LEU A 82 2.59 -3.16 6.98
CA LEU A 82 2.80 -2.15 8.03
C LEU A 82 2.94 -2.86 9.36
N ASP A 83 4.07 -2.65 10.02
CA ASP A 83 4.37 -3.31 11.28
C ASP A 83 3.85 -2.53 12.50
N ASN A 84 4.32 -2.93 13.68
CA ASN A 84 3.89 -2.31 14.94
C ASN A 84 4.52 -0.94 15.22
N GLU A 85 5.55 -0.57 14.48
CA GLU A 85 6.33 0.65 14.66
C GLU A 85 6.01 1.68 13.58
N ASP A 86 4.85 1.55 12.91
CA ASP A 86 4.43 2.33 11.75
C ASP A 86 5.42 2.26 10.57
N GLN A 87 6.23 1.21 10.45
CA GLN A 87 7.16 1.04 9.33
C GLN A 87 6.44 0.37 8.16
N LEU A 88 6.49 1.00 6.98
CA LEU A 88 5.87 0.46 5.78
C LEU A 88 6.91 -0.29 4.96
N TRP A 89 6.80 -1.60 4.98
CA TRP A 89 7.61 -2.51 4.20
C TRP A 89 6.93 -2.81 2.87
N ILE A 90 7.67 -2.73 1.77
CA ILE A 90 7.19 -3.09 0.43
C ILE A 90 8.17 -4.07 -0.19
N TYR A 91 7.65 -5.03 -0.92
CA TYR A 91 8.41 -5.91 -1.79
C TYR A 91 7.81 -5.88 -3.18
N SER A 92 8.67 -5.83 -4.19
CA SER A 92 8.33 -6.21 -5.56
C SER A 92 9.39 -7.15 -6.13
N GLY A 93 8.97 -8.10 -6.96
CA GLY A 93 9.85 -9.12 -7.52
C GLY A 93 10.92 -8.59 -8.50
N ASP A 94 10.70 -7.43 -9.10
CA ASP A 94 11.58 -6.80 -10.09
C ASP A 94 12.57 -5.80 -9.48
N ILE A 95 12.14 -4.99 -8.52
CA ILE A 95 13.01 -3.99 -7.84
C ILE A 95 13.49 -4.42 -6.45
N GLY A 96 12.90 -5.47 -5.87
CA GLY A 96 13.29 -6.02 -4.57
C GLY A 96 12.53 -5.43 -3.38
N PRO A 97 13.01 -5.66 -2.15
CA PRO A 97 12.40 -5.13 -0.92
C PRO A 97 12.98 -3.78 -0.48
N TRP A 98 12.10 -2.91 0.02
CA TRP A 98 12.46 -1.67 0.70
C TRP A 98 11.50 -1.40 1.86
N VAL A 99 11.85 -0.43 2.70
CA VAL A 99 11.06 -0.01 3.84
C VAL A 99 11.08 1.51 3.97
N TRP A 100 9.95 2.07 4.40
CA TRP A 100 9.83 3.45 4.83
C TRP A 100 9.85 3.49 6.35
N LEU A 101 10.92 4.06 6.91
CA LEU A 101 11.13 4.21 8.34
C LEU A 101 10.79 5.62 8.78
N LYS A 102 10.06 5.74 9.89
CA LYS A 102 9.73 7.02 10.50
C LYS A 102 10.88 7.50 11.37
N ASN A 103 11.42 8.68 11.09
CA ASN A 103 12.48 9.27 11.88
C ASN A 103 11.93 9.99 13.14
N LYS A 104 12.82 10.49 13.99
CA LYS A 104 12.46 11.21 15.23
C LYS A 104 11.61 12.47 14.99
N SER A 105 11.70 13.06 13.81
CA SER A 105 10.89 14.23 13.41
C SER A 105 9.51 13.84 12.88
N GLY A 106 9.19 12.54 12.81
CA GLY A 106 7.93 12.02 12.28
C GLY A 106 7.88 11.93 10.75
N ASN A 107 8.98 12.21 10.05
CA ASN A 107 9.08 12.09 8.60
C ASN A 107 9.50 10.68 8.21
N TYR A 108 9.01 10.20 7.07
CA TYR A 108 9.40 8.90 6.53
C TYR A 108 10.62 9.02 5.63
N GLN A 109 11.51 8.03 5.71
CA GLN A 109 12.67 7.89 4.87
C GLN A 109 12.76 6.46 4.32
N LYS A 110 13.03 6.34 3.02
CA LYS A 110 13.14 5.06 2.33
C LYS A 110 14.52 4.44 2.54
N TYR A 111 14.55 3.13 2.76
CA TYR A 111 15.75 2.30 2.84
C TYR A 111 15.57 1.03 2.03
N GLN A 112 16.57 0.68 1.22
CA GLN A 112 16.66 -0.66 0.65
C GLN A 112 17.06 -1.65 1.74
N LEU A 113 16.69 -2.92 1.58
CA LEU A 113 17.00 -3.99 2.53
C LEU A 113 18.51 -4.12 2.83
N THR A 114 19.38 -3.83 1.87
CA THR A 114 20.85 -3.90 2.04
C THR A 114 21.44 -2.68 2.75
N ALA A 115 20.64 -1.65 3.02
CA ALA A 115 21.06 -0.38 3.60
C ALA A 115 20.22 -0.04 4.85
N LEU A 116 19.69 -1.04 5.55
CA LEU A 116 18.91 -0.82 6.76
C LEU A 116 19.77 -0.23 7.89
N PRO A 117 19.24 0.72 8.68
CA PRO A 117 19.88 1.15 9.91
C PRO A 117 20.07 -0.02 10.89
N PRO A 118 21.12 0.01 11.75
CA PRO A 118 21.31 -1.01 12.78
C PRO A 118 20.07 -1.18 13.67
N GLY A 119 19.69 -2.43 13.94
CA GLY A 119 18.54 -2.76 14.78
C GLY A 119 17.19 -2.80 14.05
N VAL A 120 17.15 -2.48 12.75
CA VAL A 120 15.95 -2.61 11.92
C VAL A 120 15.98 -3.94 11.18
N TYR A 121 14.93 -4.75 11.34
CA TYR A 121 14.82 -6.06 10.72
C TYR A 121 13.44 -6.24 10.06
N PRO A 122 13.36 -6.89 8.89
CA PRO A 122 12.07 -7.21 8.29
C PRO A 122 11.24 -8.09 9.23
N PRO A 123 9.92 -7.85 9.36
CA PRO A 123 9.04 -8.68 10.16
C PRO A 123 9.16 -10.16 9.76
N PRO A 124 9.07 -11.13 10.70
CA PRO A 124 9.17 -12.56 10.37
C PRO A 124 8.18 -13.02 9.29
N VAL A 125 6.97 -12.42 9.28
CA VAL A 125 5.96 -12.70 8.26
C VAL A 125 6.37 -12.17 6.88
N MET A 126 7.11 -11.07 6.83
CA MET A 126 7.69 -10.58 5.58
C MET A 126 8.81 -11.51 5.10
N MET A 127 9.70 -11.90 6.02
CA MET A 127 10.81 -12.82 5.76
C MET A 127 10.35 -14.17 5.20
N SER A 128 9.29 -14.76 5.75
CA SER A 128 8.75 -16.04 5.25
C SER A 128 8.16 -15.96 3.85
N ASN A 129 7.78 -14.75 3.40
CA ASN A 129 7.24 -14.50 2.07
C ASN A 129 8.31 -14.12 1.03
N PHE A 130 9.52 -13.78 1.46
CA PHE A 130 10.62 -13.50 0.54
C PHE A 130 11.07 -14.75 -0.23
N PRO A 131 11.56 -14.60 -1.47
CA PRO A 131 12.35 -15.63 -2.14
C PRO A 131 13.54 -16.08 -1.28
N SER A 132 13.87 -17.37 -1.31
CA SER A 132 14.95 -17.97 -0.51
C SER A 132 16.30 -17.25 -0.65
N ARG A 133 16.61 -16.74 -1.85
CA ARG A 133 17.83 -15.93 -2.10
C ARG A 133 17.89 -14.66 -1.27
N LEU A 134 16.76 -14.01 -1.02
CA LEU A 134 16.69 -12.80 -0.19
C LEU A 134 16.70 -13.16 1.29
N GLN A 135 16.05 -14.25 1.69
CA GLN A 135 16.08 -14.72 3.08
C GLN A 135 17.51 -14.94 3.59
N ASN A 136 18.41 -15.42 2.73
CA ASN A 136 19.81 -15.66 3.07
C ASN A 136 20.67 -14.39 3.15
N LYS A 137 20.21 -13.24 2.62
CA LYS A 137 20.95 -11.97 2.67
C LYS A 137 20.67 -11.14 3.92
N VAL A 138 19.61 -11.45 4.66
CA VAL A 138 19.19 -10.73 5.87
C VAL A 138 19.74 -11.38 7.14
N LYS A 139 20.29 -12.60 7.02
CA LYS A 139 21.01 -13.30 8.10
C LYS A 139 22.43 -12.77 8.21
#